data_AF-A0A645E2H5-F1
#
_entry.id   AF-A0A645E2H5-F1
#
_cell.length_a   1.000
_cell.length_b   1.000
_cell.length_c   1.000
_cell.angle_alpha   90.00
_cell.angle_beta   90.00
_cell.angle_gamma   90.00
#
_symmetry.space_group_name_H-M   'P 1'
#
loop_
_entity.id
_entity.type
_entity.pdbx_description
1 polymer ?
#
loop_
_entity_poly.entity_id
_entity_poly.type
_entity_poly.pdbx_seq_one_letter_code
_entity_poly.pdbx_strand_id
1 'polypeptide(L)'
;MGRRQAVYYGQILRNLGIPISYPIVTSPFCRTIETAQLAFGRAAVQIDPFWVEIYNLSRNLPAEEQKQILHSLQSRLEIKPPEGSNKVIIAHSFPREIRLGEIPNMGTVIIKPLGQGMGYEVLSKLSLSDFMNRRSI
;
A
#
# COMPACT_ATOMS: atom_id res chain seq x y z
N MET A 1 -4.96 -2.01 19.48
CA MET A 1 -3.99 -1.01 18.95
C MET A 1 -4.20 -0.77 17.44
N GLY A 2 -4.08 -1.79 16.58
CA GLY A 2 -4.17 -1.63 15.11
C GLY A 2 -5.44 -0.98 14.57
N ARG A 3 -6.63 -1.36 15.05
CA ARG A 3 -7.90 -0.72 14.63
C ARG A 3 -7.92 0.80 14.87
N ARG A 4 -7.43 1.26 16.02
CA ARG A 4 -7.33 2.71 16.33
C ARG A 4 -6.33 3.38 15.38
N GLN A 5 -5.18 2.74 15.13
CA GLN A 5 -4.19 3.26 14.18
C GLN A 5 -4.77 3.39 12.77
N ALA A 6 -5.57 2.43 12.30
CA ALA A 6 -6.22 2.51 10.99
C ALA A 6 -7.19 3.70 10.90
N VAL A 7 -8.02 3.91 11.93
CA VAL A 7 -8.92 5.08 12.01
C VAL A 7 -8.12 6.38 11.96
N TYR A 8 -7.07 6.49 12.79
CA TYR A 8 -6.23 7.70 12.81
C TYR A 8 -5.50 7.93 11.50
N TYR A 9 -4.96 6.87 10.88
CA TYR A 9 -4.29 6.95 9.59
C TYR A 9 -5.21 7.57 8.52
N GLY A 10 -6.44 7.06 8.41
CA GLY A 10 -7.44 7.63 7.49
C GLY A 10 -7.81 9.07 7.82
N GLN A 11 -7.89 9.43 9.11
CA GLN A 11 -8.13 10.83 9.54
C GLN A 11 -6.98 11.75 9.14
N ILE A 12 -5.73 11.33 9.33
CA ILE A 12 -4.56 12.13 8.99
C ILE A 12 -4.52 12.39 7.48
N LEU A 13 -4.70 11.36 6.65
CA LEU A 13 -4.70 11.55 5.19
C LEU A 13 -5.79 12.52 4.72
N ARG A 14 -6.98 12.46 5.33
CA ARG A 14 -8.07 13.42 5.07
C ARG A 14 -7.71 14.84 5.52
N ASN A 15 -7.12 15.00 6.71
CA ASN A 15 -6.73 16.31 7.24
C ASN A 15 -5.57 16.95 6.47
N LEU A 16 -4.72 16.14 5.83
CA LEU A 16 -3.67 16.59 4.91
C LEU A 16 -4.22 16.94 3.51
N GLY A 17 -5.52 16.73 3.26
CA GLY A 17 -6.13 17.00 1.95
C GLY A 17 -5.60 16.10 0.83
N ILE A 18 -5.09 14.91 1.15
CA ILE A 18 -4.53 14.00 0.14
C ILE A 18 -5.68 13.44 -0.72
N PRO A 19 -5.73 13.73 -2.03
CA PRO A 19 -6.79 13.25 -2.90
C PRO A 19 -6.59 11.75 -3.13
N ILE A 20 -7.62 10.95 -2.83
CA ILE A 20 -7.59 9.49 -2.96
C ILE A 20 -8.69 9.06 -3.92
N SER A 21 -8.31 8.23 -4.89
CA SER A 21 -9.23 7.57 -5.80
C SER A 21 -9.74 6.27 -5.18
N TYR A 22 -11.04 6.02 -5.38
CA TYR A 22 -11.70 4.79 -4.99
C TYR A 22 -11.82 3.83 -6.19
N PRO A 23 -11.87 2.51 -5.95
CA PRO A 23 -11.84 1.85 -4.64
C PRO A 23 -10.43 1.73 -4.03
N ILE A 24 -10.36 1.55 -2.71
CA ILE A 24 -9.15 1.15 -1.97
C ILE A 24 -8.92 -0.34 -2.22
N VAL A 25 -7.72 -0.68 -2.69
CA VAL A 25 -7.38 -2.07 -2.99
C VAL A 25 -6.83 -2.75 -1.74
N THR A 26 -7.25 -3.98 -1.50
CA THR A 26 -6.82 -4.78 -0.35
C THR A 26 -6.46 -6.18 -0.76
N SER A 27 -5.62 -6.86 0.03
CA SER A 27 -5.55 -8.32 -0.03
C SER A 27 -6.82 -8.96 0.55
N PRO A 28 -7.09 -10.25 0.28
CA PRO A 28 -8.22 -10.97 0.86
C PRO A 28 -8.17 -11.17 2.39
N PHE A 29 -7.08 -10.76 3.06
CA PHE A 29 -6.90 -11.05 4.48
C PHE A 29 -7.74 -10.10 5.34
N CYS A 30 -8.40 -10.63 6.38
CA CYS A 30 -9.28 -9.85 7.24
C CYS A 30 -8.64 -8.55 7.76
N ARG A 31 -7.34 -8.59 8.10
CA ARG A 31 -6.60 -7.44 8.62
C ARG A 31 -6.43 -6.28 7.63
N THR A 32 -6.28 -6.56 6.33
CA THR A 32 -6.13 -5.52 5.30
C THR A 32 -7.48 -4.92 4.94
N ILE A 33 -8.51 -5.79 4.79
CA ILE A 33 -9.90 -5.38 4.57
C ILE A 33 -10.38 -4.49 5.73
N GLU A 34 -10.21 -4.93 6.98
CA GLU A 34 -10.64 -4.18 8.16
C GLU A 34 -9.93 -2.83 8.26
N THR A 35 -8.62 -2.79 7.97
CA THR A 35 -7.86 -1.53 7.94
C THR A 35 -8.46 -0.56 6.90
N ALA A 36 -8.74 -1.03 5.69
CA ALA A 36 -9.31 -0.18 4.64
C ALA A 36 -10.69 0.35 5.02
N GLN A 37 -11.54 -0.51 5.57
CA GLN A 37 -12.88 -0.13 6.00
C GLN A 37 -12.84 0.92 7.12
N LEU A 38 -11.91 0.79 8.07
CA LEU A 38 -11.76 1.74 9.19
C LEU A 38 -11.16 3.09 8.74
N ALA A 39 -10.21 3.07 7.81
CA ALA A 39 -9.52 4.27 7.34
C ALA A 39 -10.33 5.06 6.30
N PHE A 40 -11.03 4.36 5.40
CA PHE A 40 -11.60 4.92 4.16
C PHE A 40 -13.09 4.62 3.96
N GLY A 41 -13.72 3.86 4.86
CA GLY A 41 -15.14 3.51 4.77
C GLY A 41 -15.42 2.17 4.09
N ARG A 42 -16.56 1.56 4.41
CA ARG A 42 -16.89 0.17 4.02
C ARG A 42 -17.20 -0.02 2.54
N ALA A 43 -17.91 0.93 1.93
CA ALA A 43 -18.38 0.82 0.54
C ALA A 43 -17.26 1.00 -0.51
N ALA A 44 -16.04 1.24 -0.05
CA ALA A 44 -14.94 1.74 -0.86
C ALA A 44 -13.85 0.68 -1.12
N VAL A 45 -14.05 -0.58 -0.74
CA VAL A 45 -13.00 -1.61 -0.77
C VAL A 45 -13.15 -2.56 -1.96
N GLN A 46 -12.05 -2.74 -2.70
CA GLN A 46 -11.91 -3.80 -3.71
C GLN A 46 -10.87 -4.81 -3.23
N ILE A 47 -11.25 -6.08 -3.21
CA ILE A 47 -10.35 -7.18 -2.87
C ILE A 47 -9.64 -7.62 -4.15
N ASP A 48 -8.31 -7.73 -4.09
CA ASP A 48 -7.49 -8.25 -5.18
C ASP A 48 -6.62 -9.41 -4.64
N PRO A 49 -6.86 -10.65 -5.11
CA PRO A 49 -6.11 -11.83 -4.68
C PRO A 49 -4.59 -11.74 -4.91
N PHE A 50 -4.13 -10.93 -5.88
CA PHE A 50 -2.71 -10.76 -6.15
C PHE A 50 -1.91 -10.39 -4.90
N TRP A 51 -2.49 -9.59 -3.99
CA TRP A 51 -1.78 -9.15 -2.79
C TRP A 51 -1.50 -10.26 -1.77
N VAL A 52 -2.05 -11.47 -1.95
CA VAL A 52 -1.60 -12.68 -1.22
C VAL A 52 -0.17 -13.05 -1.63
N GLU A 53 0.21 -12.87 -2.89
CA GLU A 53 1.57 -13.18 -3.35
C GLU A 53 2.63 -12.34 -2.65
N ILE A 54 2.28 -11.09 -2.32
CA ILE A 54 3.15 -10.22 -1.53
C ILE A 54 3.38 -10.77 -0.13
N TYR A 55 2.36 -11.37 0.48
CA TYR A 55 2.54 -12.08 1.75
C TYR A 55 3.44 -13.31 1.59
N ASN A 56 3.29 -14.05 0.48
CA ASN A 56 4.08 -15.25 0.21
C ASN A 56 5.58 -14.98 0.08
N LEU A 57 5.98 -13.76 -0.31
CA LEU A 57 7.40 -13.37 -0.34
C LEU A 57 8.12 -13.51 1.02
N SER A 58 7.38 -13.53 2.14
CA SER A 58 7.95 -13.79 3.47
C SER A 58 8.23 -15.27 3.76
N ARG A 59 7.84 -16.16 2.85
CA ARG A 59 8.03 -17.60 2.95
C ARG A 59 9.28 -18.00 2.17
N ASN A 60 9.77 -19.22 2.41
CA ASN A 60 10.83 -19.80 1.61
C ASN A 60 10.26 -20.24 0.24
N LEU A 61 10.47 -19.42 -0.78
CA LEU A 61 10.00 -19.66 -2.15
C LEU A 61 11.18 -20.00 -3.07
N PRO A 62 10.95 -20.80 -4.13
CA PRO A 62 11.91 -20.93 -5.23
C PRO A 62 12.22 -19.56 -5.87
N ALA A 63 13.47 -19.37 -6.30
CA ALA A 63 13.93 -18.09 -6.86
C ALA A 63 13.12 -17.62 -8.08
N GLU A 64 12.71 -18.54 -8.95
CA GLU A 64 11.90 -18.20 -10.13
C GLU A 64 10.48 -17.74 -9.75
N GLU A 65 9.87 -18.35 -8.74
CA GLU A 65 8.56 -17.92 -8.23
C GLU A 65 8.66 -16.53 -7.60
N GLN A 66 9.68 -16.30 -6.78
CA GLN A 66 9.96 -14.98 -6.20
C GLN A 66 10.13 -13.92 -7.30
N LYS A 67 10.90 -14.23 -8.37
CA LYS A 67 11.11 -13.34 -9.50
C LYS A 67 9.81 -13.01 -10.24
N GLN A 68 8.94 -14.00 -10.45
CA GLN A 68 7.64 -13.80 -11.09
C GLN A 68 6.70 -12.90 -10.27
N ILE A 69 6.66 -13.10 -8.94
CA ILE A 69 5.89 -12.24 -8.03
C ILE A 69 6.41 -10.81 -8.08
N LEU A 70 7.73 -10.61 -8.03
CA LEU A 70 8.34 -9.28 -8.09
C LEU A 70 8.13 -8.58 -9.44
N HIS A 71 8.18 -9.32 -10.55
CA HIS A 71 7.84 -8.79 -11.87
C HIS A 71 6.37 -8.34 -11.92
N SER A 72 5.45 -9.18 -11.43
CA SER A 72 4.02 -8.85 -11.38
C SER A 72 3.75 -7.64 -10.47
N LEU A 73 4.43 -7.56 -9.33
CA LEU A 73 4.36 -6.39 -8.44
C LEU A 73 4.81 -5.12 -9.15
N GLN A 74 5.92 -5.18 -9.90
CA GLN A 74 6.37 -4.04 -10.68
C GLN A 74 5.29 -3.58 -11.66
N SER A 75 4.71 -4.51 -12.43
CA SER A 75 3.64 -4.16 -13.37
C SER A 75 2.42 -3.53 -12.68
N ARG A 76 2.09 -3.94 -11.45
CA ARG A 76 1.00 -3.32 -10.66
C ARG A 76 1.34 -1.91 -10.18
N LEU A 77 2.59 -1.67 -9.79
CA LEU A 77 3.08 -0.38 -9.28
C LEU A 77 3.37 0.64 -10.39
N GLU A 78 3.41 0.19 -11.64
CA GLU A 78 3.53 1.03 -12.84
C GLU A 78 2.20 1.69 -13.27
N ILE A 79 1.07 1.22 -12.74
CA ILE A 79 -0.26 1.73 -13.10
C ILE A 79 -0.45 3.13 -12.50
N LYS A 80 -0.62 4.12 -13.38
CA LYS A 80 -0.91 5.50 -12.96
C LYS A 80 -2.35 5.62 -12.41
N PRO A 81 -2.55 6.27 -11.25
CA PRO A 81 -3.89 6.61 -10.78
C PRO A 81 -4.53 7.68 -11.69
N PRO A 82 -5.84 7.92 -11.57
CA PRO A 82 -6.49 9.08 -12.19
C PRO A 82 -5.76 10.39 -11.84
N GLU A 83 -5.72 11.31 -12.79
CA GLU A 83 -5.02 12.59 -12.63
C GLU A 83 -5.49 13.34 -11.37
N GLY A 84 -4.53 13.95 -10.66
CA GLY A 84 -4.80 14.68 -9.43
C GLY A 84 -5.21 13.81 -8.24
N SER A 85 -5.06 12.48 -8.32
CA SER A 85 -5.44 11.56 -7.23
C SER A 85 -4.36 10.52 -6.94
N ASN A 86 -4.46 9.89 -5.77
CA ASN A 86 -3.62 8.77 -5.35
C ASN A 86 -4.44 7.48 -5.33
N LYS A 87 -3.84 6.37 -5.75
CA LYS A 87 -4.39 5.03 -5.51
C LYS A 87 -3.82 4.50 -4.19
N VAL A 88 -4.68 3.94 -3.34
CA VAL A 88 -4.27 3.32 -2.08
C VAL A 88 -4.42 1.81 -2.17
N ILE A 89 -3.37 1.12 -1.75
CA ILE A 89 -3.29 -0.33 -1.62
C ILE A 89 -2.93 -0.66 -0.18
N ILE A 90 -3.72 -1.51 0.48
CA ILE A 90 -3.44 -2.02 1.82
C ILE A 90 -3.12 -3.51 1.73
N ALA A 91 -1.85 -3.83 1.95
CA ALA A 91 -1.32 -5.18 1.78
C ALA A 91 -0.39 -5.57 2.94
N HIS A 92 0.77 -6.13 2.62
CA HIS A 92 1.70 -6.75 3.57
C HIS A 92 3.10 -6.15 3.42
N SER A 93 3.91 -6.26 4.49
CA SER A 93 5.32 -5.88 4.46
C SER A 93 6.14 -6.87 3.63
N PHE A 94 7.34 -6.45 3.25
CA PHE A 94 8.29 -7.29 2.53
C PHE A 94 9.39 -7.79 3.48
N PRO A 95 10.06 -8.91 3.16
CA PRO A 95 11.36 -9.24 3.72
C PRO A 95 12.34 -8.09 3.54
N ARG A 96 13.30 -7.97 4.47
CA ARG A 96 14.28 -6.89 4.50
C ARG A 96 15.14 -6.84 3.24
N GLU A 97 15.42 -7.99 2.66
CA GLU A 97 16.29 -8.20 1.50
C GLU A 97 15.57 -7.88 0.18
N ILE A 98 14.25 -7.74 0.19
CA ILE A 98 13.44 -7.44 -0.99
C ILE A 98 13.24 -5.93 -1.11
N ARG A 99 13.28 -5.42 -2.33
CA ARG A 99 13.38 -4.00 -2.74
C ARG A 99 12.59 -2.96 -1.90
N LEU A 100 11.35 -3.25 -1.50
CA LEU A 100 10.55 -2.31 -0.69
C LEU A 100 10.84 -2.39 0.82
N GLY A 101 11.50 -3.45 1.26
CA GLY A 101 11.94 -3.69 2.63
C GLY A 101 10.78 -3.84 3.61
N GLU A 102 11.13 -4.02 4.89
CA GLU A 102 10.13 -4.07 5.95
C GLU A 102 9.35 -2.75 6.04
N ILE A 103 8.04 -2.89 6.29
CA ILE A 103 7.12 -1.77 6.45
C ILE A 103 6.42 -1.97 7.80
N PRO A 104 6.53 -1.02 8.74
CA PRO A 104 5.87 -1.15 10.03
C PRO A 104 4.34 -1.04 9.88
N ASN A 105 3.59 -1.34 10.95
CA ASN A 105 2.13 -1.15 10.96
C ASN A 105 1.76 0.30 10.62
N MET A 106 0.82 0.49 9.68
CA MET A 106 0.44 1.78 9.08
C MET A 106 1.62 2.53 8.40
N GLY A 107 2.76 1.86 8.21
CA GLY A 107 3.83 2.34 7.35
C GLY A 107 3.34 2.41 5.90
N THR A 108 3.74 3.45 5.20
CA THR A 108 3.30 3.73 3.82
C THR A 108 4.52 3.97 2.95
N VAL A 109 4.59 3.29 1.82
CA VAL A 109 5.56 3.59 0.77
C VAL A 109 4.87 4.46 -0.26
N ILE A 110 5.45 5.64 -0.52
CA ILE A 110 4.95 6.57 -1.55
C ILE A 110 5.65 6.25 -2.86
N ILE A 111 4.86 5.87 -3.85
CA ILE A 111 5.34 5.40 -5.14
C ILE A 111 4.84 6.34 -6.23
N LYS A 112 5.74 6.69 -7.15
CA LYS A 112 5.42 7.44 -8.37
C LYS A 112 5.51 6.49 -9.56
N PRO A 113 4.37 6.06 -10.13
CA PRO A 113 4.36 5.26 -11.35
C PRO A 113 4.86 6.09 -12.54
N LEU A 114 5.82 5.57 -13.31
CA LEU A 114 6.30 6.24 -14.52
C LEU A 114 5.45 5.88 -15.75
N GLY A 115 4.65 4.82 -15.65
CA GLY A 115 3.78 4.28 -16.68
C GLY A 115 4.07 2.80 -16.92
N GLN A 116 3.16 2.10 -17.61
CA GLN A 116 3.33 0.68 -17.89
C GLN A 116 4.61 0.42 -18.69
N GLY A 117 5.44 -0.51 -18.22
CA GLY A 117 6.74 -0.85 -18.80
C GLY A 117 7.86 0.14 -18.47
N MET A 118 7.56 1.27 -17.82
CA MET A 118 8.51 2.34 -17.51
C MET A 118 9.01 2.29 -16.06
N GLY A 119 8.54 1.34 -15.26
CA GLY A 119 8.88 1.25 -13.85
C GLY A 119 8.19 2.28 -12.95
N TYR A 120 8.73 2.39 -11.74
CA TYR A 120 8.23 3.28 -10.70
C TYR A 120 9.38 3.77 -9.82
N GLU A 121 9.20 4.95 -9.23
CA GLU A 121 10.12 5.52 -8.24
C GLU A 121 9.54 5.38 -6.83
N VAL A 122 10.40 5.08 -5.86
CA VAL A 122 10.04 5.15 -4.44
C VAL A 122 10.42 6.53 -3.94
N LEU A 123 9.42 7.40 -3.72
CA LEU A 123 9.65 8.77 -3.30
C LEU A 123 9.91 8.87 -1.79
N SER A 124 9.25 8.03 -0.99
CA SER A 124 9.39 8.06 0.46
C SER A 124 8.87 6.77 1.10
N LYS A 125 9.31 6.52 2.34
CA LYS A 125 8.73 5.54 3.26
C LYS A 125 8.42 6.26 4.56
N LEU A 126 7.16 6.23 4.96
CA LEU A 126 6.66 6.99 6.10
C LEU A 126 6.03 6.04 7.11
N SER A 127 6.41 6.18 8.37
CA SER A 127 5.71 5.59 9.51
C SER A 127 4.43 6.37 9.82
N LEU A 128 3.56 5.80 10.67
CA LEU A 128 2.40 6.54 11.19
C LEU A 128 2.82 7.82 11.93
N SER A 129 3.94 7.78 12.67
CA SER A 129 4.50 8.95 13.35
C SER A 129 4.96 10.03 12.38
N ASP A 130 5.53 9.65 11.23
CA ASP A 130 5.92 10.64 10.22
C ASP A 130 4.70 11.36 9.65
N PHE A 131 3.57 10.67 9.49
CA PHE A 131 2.31 11.31 9.12
C PHE A 131 1.76 12.22 10.21
N MET A 132 1.79 11.80 11.48
CA MET A 132 1.31 12.62 12.60
C MET A 132 2.10 13.92 12.77
N ASN A 133 3.39 13.92 12.40
CA ASN A 133 4.25 15.10 12.50
C ASN A 133 4.13 16.05 11.30
N ARG A 134 3.43 15.64 10.22
CA ARG A 134 3.16 16.52 9.08
C ARG A 134 2.02 17.46 9.43
N ARG A 135 2.28 18.76 9.35
CA ARG A 135 1.26 19.80 9.56
C ARG A 135 0.31 19.83 8.35
N SER A 136 -0.99 19.94 8.62
CA SER A 136 -1.96 20.40 7.64
C SER A 136 -1.57 21.81 7.17
N ILE A 137 -1.73 22.07 5.87
CA ILE A 137 -1.58 23.41 5.27
C ILE A 137 -2.77 24.27 5.71
#